data_AF-A0A1H8DBH9-F1
#
_entry.id   AF-A0A1H8DBH9-F1
#
_cell.length_a   1.000
_cell.length_b   1.000
_cell.length_c   1.000
_cell.angle_alpha   90.00
_cell.angle_beta   90.00
_cell.angle_gamma   90.00
#
_symmetry.space_group_name_H-M   'P 1'
#
loop_
_entity.id
_entity.type
_entity.pdbx_description
1 polymer ?
#
loop_
_entity_poly.entity_id
_entity_poly.type
_entity_poly.pdbx_seq_one_letter_code
_entity_poly.pdbx_strand_id
1 'polypeptide(L)'
;MKFEFSTFKTVASCSILMLTNLSLSGQEKLIIDDEVVSKVKINNNEVSVIIMKEIDDYNLVKGKVMTHRYSMFLNSKNDYKEFYDEYINSKKSHNIKYDKRIEIINLLNTYLNEKDDRLLDKAAKLANELNLKFEIDDKSSTYAGWGVKPKKILYIKKENKYASKSMLKEYMDILSLQTVKNEDGQMPDSAQRYLRMVEEEKSLTEEYKYEDAFVKSTDKLKRTAYFQDSEKTISNFSTIKGTYDVISKYMTIARETIEGKFLENEVSDKIFEEYGQDGEGSILIKNSENNSYYLLSHEIYDRIRTSNFANEGIAIAKKFGYTIYDDKGYKYIKTKYYDISCNGSLSKILQKDQDYLKKLDIWFEQREAIRKQTILMIPKLDHYVRLYRMQRNRMSKADISAWTTLTKSANLLNKKQVDLNDKLFGWTDRNDSDKNYYKYSDDFINYLSASKGVLGI
;
A
#
# COMPACT_ATOMS: atom_id res chain seq x y z
N MET A 1 -19.41 4.82 40.53
CA MET A 1 -18.45 4.17 39.63
C MET A 1 -18.92 4.47 38.20
N LYS A 2 -18.35 5.52 37.58
CA LYS A 2 -18.72 5.98 36.23
C LYS A 2 -17.88 5.20 35.23
N PHE A 3 -18.47 4.23 34.54
CA PHE A 3 -17.84 3.58 33.41
C PHE A 3 -17.85 4.53 32.22
N GLU A 4 -16.67 4.93 31.74
CA GLU A 4 -16.52 5.84 30.61
C GLU A 4 -16.91 5.13 29.30
N PHE A 5 -17.97 5.63 28.68
CA PHE A 5 -18.53 5.17 27.40
C PHE A 5 -17.72 5.61 26.16
N SER A 6 -16.51 6.15 26.35
CA SER A 6 -15.74 6.83 25.28
C SER A 6 -14.94 5.85 24.41
N THR A 7 -14.43 4.75 24.96
CA THR A 7 -13.60 3.79 24.23
C THR A 7 -14.39 2.92 23.25
N PHE A 8 -15.67 2.66 23.54
CA PHE A 8 -16.53 1.86 22.66
C PHE A 8 -17.00 2.61 21.41
N LYS A 9 -17.06 3.95 21.45
CA LYS A 9 -17.42 4.76 20.27
C LYS A 9 -16.30 4.83 19.24
N THR A 10 -15.05 4.86 19.65
CA THR A 10 -13.90 5.01 18.73
C THR A 10 -13.61 3.74 17.92
N VAL A 11 -13.71 2.57 18.55
CA VAL A 11 -13.51 1.27 17.87
C VAL A 11 -14.67 0.94 16.93
N ALA A 12 -15.90 1.30 17.31
CA ALA A 12 -17.06 1.19 16.42
C ALA A 12 -17.00 2.21 15.26
N SER A 13 -16.51 3.43 15.47
CA SER A 13 -16.42 4.43 14.41
C SER A 13 -15.38 4.08 13.34
N CYS A 14 -14.24 3.49 13.69
CA CYS A 14 -13.24 3.08 12.69
C CYS A 14 -13.70 1.87 11.85
N SER A 15 -14.45 0.95 12.46
CA SER A 15 -15.02 -0.22 11.78
C SER A 15 -16.20 0.17 10.87
N ILE A 16 -17.03 1.13 11.31
CA ILE A 16 -18.16 1.65 10.53
C ILE A 16 -17.68 2.56 9.39
N LEU A 17 -16.62 3.36 9.57
CA LEU A 17 -16.05 4.17 8.48
C LEU A 17 -15.41 3.33 7.36
N MET A 18 -14.80 2.18 7.69
CA MET A 18 -14.32 1.24 6.66
C MET A 18 -15.48 0.61 5.88
N LEU A 19 -16.63 0.39 6.49
CA LEU A 19 -17.82 -0.11 5.80
C LEU A 19 -18.54 0.98 4.98
N THR A 20 -18.56 2.24 5.42
CA THR A 20 -19.29 3.29 4.70
C THR A 20 -18.57 3.80 3.45
N ASN A 21 -17.23 3.86 3.43
CA ASN A 21 -16.50 4.25 2.21
C ASN A 21 -16.47 3.12 1.16
N LEU A 22 -16.57 1.85 1.58
CA LEU A 22 -16.83 0.71 0.69
C LEU A 22 -18.30 0.60 0.24
N SER A 23 -19.24 1.30 0.90
CA SER A 23 -20.67 1.17 0.59
C SER A 23 -21.14 1.98 -0.63
N LEU A 24 -20.35 2.98 -1.07
CA LEU A 24 -20.62 3.71 -2.32
C LEU A 24 -19.98 3.05 -3.55
N SER A 25 -18.92 2.26 -3.36
CA SER A 25 -18.21 1.60 -4.47
C SER A 25 -18.91 0.34 -4.97
N GLY A 26 -19.62 -0.41 -4.11
CA GLY A 26 -20.35 -1.62 -4.49
C GLY A 26 -21.58 -1.44 -5.41
N GLN A 27 -21.85 -0.23 -5.92
CA GLN A 27 -22.96 0.02 -6.85
C GLN A 27 -22.54 -0.06 -8.32
N GLU A 28 -21.25 0.10 -8.63
CA GLU A 28 -20.79 0.11 -10.01
C GLU A 28 -20.40 -1.29 -10.49
N LYS A 29 -21.08 -1.74 -11.55
CA LYS A 29 -20.76 -2.98 -12.25
C LYS A 29 -19.84 -2.71 -13.42
N LEU A 30 -18.77 -3.50 -13.53
CA LEU A 30 -17.86 -3.51 -14.67
C LEU A 30 -17.99 -4.84 -15.40
N ILE A 31 -18.34 -4.81 -16.67
CA ILE A 31 -18.44 -6.00 -17.54
C ILE A 31 -17.16 -6.09 -18.38
N ILE A 32 -16.59 -7.29 -18.48
CA ILE A 32 -15.46 -7.61 -19.37
C ILE A 32 -15.92 -8.77 -20.25
N ASP A 33 -16.32 -8.47 -21.48
CA ASP A 33 -16.80 -9.43 -22.48
C ASP A 33 -15.87 -9.51 -23.70
N ASP A 34 -16.24 -10.30 -24.71
CA ASP A 34 -15.46 -10.44 -25.95
C ASP A 34 -15.22 -9.11 -26.66
N GLU A 35 -16.18 -8.19 -26.60
CA GLU A 35 -16.06 -6.88 -27.23
C GLU A 35 -15.05 -6.01 -26.49
N VAL A 36 -15.15 -5.93 -25.16
CA VAL A 36 -14.19 -5.21 -24.33
C VAL A 36 -12.78 -5.75 -24.54
N VAL A 37 -12.62 -7.08 -24.53
CA VAL A 37 -11.32 -7.74 -24.74
C VAL A 37 -10.74 -7.44 -26.13
N SER A 38 -11.57 -7.33 -27.16
CA SER A 38 -11.11 -6.99 -28.52
C SER A 38 -10.63 -5.54 -28.66
N LYS A 39 -11.19 -4.62 -27.87
CA LYS A 39 -10.94 -3.17 -27.94
C LYS A 39 -9.89 -2.69 -26.94
N VAL A 40 -9.86 -3.29 -25.77
CA VAL A 40 -8.94 -2.93 -24.68
C VAL A 40 -7.71 -3.85 -24.76
N LYS A 41 -6.69 -3.38 -25.47
CA LYS A 41 -5.35 -3.98 -25.40
C LYS A 41 -4.73 -3.70 -24.03
N ILE A 42 -4.22 -4.76 -23.40
CA ILE A 42 -3.56 -4.74 -22.10
C ILE A 42 -2.12 -5.25 -22.26
N ASN A 43 -1.17 -4.55 -21.63
CA ASN A 43 0.21 -4.99 -21.50
C ASN A 43 0.41 -5.84 -20.23
N ASN A 44 1.45 -6.66 -20.22
CA ASN A 44 1.88 -7.35 -19.00
C ASN A 44 2.13 -6.30 -17.90
N ASN A 45 1.56 -6.53 -16.70
CA ASN A 45 1.63 -5.70 -15.48
C ASN A 45 0.51 -4.66 -15.28
N GLU A 46 -0.42 -4.50 -16.22
CA GLU A 46 -1.54 -3.55 -16.04
C GLU A 46 -2.73 -4.13 -15.25
N VAL A 47 -2.71 -5.45 -15.02
CA VAL A 47 -3.69 -6.18 -14.20
C VAL A 47 -2.94 -7.10 -13.23
N SER A 48 -3.24 -6.95 -11.95
CA SER A 48 -2.69 -7.80 -10.88
C SER A 48 -3.76 -8.71 -10.30
N VAL A 49 -3.39 -9.97 -10.03
CA VAL A 49 -4.24 -10.89 -9.28
C VAL A 49 -4.14 -10.56 -7.81
N ILE A 50 -5.30 -10.48 -7.14
CA ILE A 50 -5.37 -10.17 -5.72
C ILE A 50 -5.85 -11.39 -4.93
N ILE A 51 -5.13 -11.71 -3.87
CA ILE A 51 -5.47 -12.76 -2.92
C ILE A 51 -5.80 -12.16 -1.57
N MET A 52 -6.75 -12.75 -0.86
CA MET A 52 -7.06 -12.38 0.52
C MET A 52 -6.26 -13.25 1.47
N LYS A 53 -5.58 -12.64 2.44
CA LYS A 53 -4.90 -13.32 3.53
C LYS A 53 -5.38 -12.78 4.86
N GLU A 54 -5.46 -13.65 5.85
CA GLU A 54 -5.64 -13.23 7.24
C GLU A 54 -4.27 -12.91 7.82
N ILE A 55 -4.11 -11.69 8.34
CA ILE A 55 -2.86 -11.22 8.93
C ILE A 55 -3.07 -10.73 10.35
N ASP A 56 -2.01 -10.83 11.16
CA ASP A 56 -1.96 -10.26 12.50
C ASP A 56 -1.93 -8.73 12.37
N ASP A 57 -2.94 -8.06 12.91
CA ASP A 57 -3.04 -6.62 13.02
C ASP A 57 -2.75 -6.21 14.46
N TYR A 58 -1.66 -5.44 14.64
CA TYR A 58 -1.28 -4.95 15.95
C TYR A 58 -1.85 -3.55 16.11
N ASN A 59 -2.92 -3.42 16.89
CA ASN A 59 -3.37 -2.10 17.30
C ASN A 59 -2.26 -1.38 18.04
N LEU A 60 -1.96 -0.16 17.61
CA LEU A 60 -1.10 0.74 18.33
C LEU A 60 -1.88 1.33 19.52
N VAL A 61 -1.45 1.03 20.74
CA VAL A 61 -2.02 1.56 21.98
C VAL A 61 -1.06 2.59 22.58
N LYS A 62 -1.60 3.61 23.25
CA LYS A 62 -0.77 4.53 24.02
C LYS A 62 -0.12 3.76 25.17
N GLY A 63 1.20 3.79 25.21
CA GLY A 63 2.00 3.17 26.26
C GLY A 63 3.27 3.94 26.51
N LYS A 64 3.94 3.62 27.61
CA LYS A 64 5.24 4.19 27.95
C LYS A 64 6.34 3.40 27.25
N VAL A 65 7.17 4.08 26.47
CA VAL A 65 8.39 3.52 25.89
C VAL A 65 9.62 4.12 26.56
N MET A 66 10.71 3.36 26.56
CA MET A 66 11.98 3.85 27.06
C MET A 66 12.50 5.01 26.21
N THR A 67 12.89 6.12 26.84
CA THR A 67 13.48 7.24 26.10
C THR A 67 14.83 6.83 25.53
N HIS A 68 15.22 7.45 24.40
CA HIS A 68 16.55 7.26 23.83
C HIS A 68 17.67 7.55 24.86
N ARG A 69 17.49 8.58 25.70
CA ARG A 69 18.43 8.95 26.76
C ARG A 69 18.59 7.85 27.79
N TYR A 70 17.48 7.27 28.26
CA TYR A 70 17.54 6.19 29.23
C TYR A 70 18.09 4.90 28.63
N SER A 71 17.81 4.60 27.35
CA SER A 71 18.46 3.47 26.66
C SER A 71 19.99 3.61 26.58
N MET A 72 20.50 4.82 26.30
CA MET A 72 21.95 5.09 26.29
C MET A 72 22.56 4.96 27.68
N PHE A 73 21.85 5.43 28.70
CA PHE A 73 22.26 5.28 30.10
C PHE A 73 22.37 3.80 30.50
N LEU A 74 21.38 2.97 30.15
CA LEU A 74 21.39 1.53 30.45
C LEU A 74 22.50 0.79 29.72
N ASN A 75 22.73 1.11 28.44
CA ASN A 75 23.84 0.52 27.67
C ASN A 75 25.19 0.85 28.33
N SER A 76 25.43 2.13 28.63
CA SER A 76 26.66 2.56 29.30
C SER A 76 26.81 1.91 30.69
N LYS A 77 25.73 1.80 31.46
CA LYS A 77 25.72 1.09 32.74
C LYS A 77 26.10 -0.38 32.57
N ASN A 78 25.59 -1.05 31.54
CA ASN A 78 25.90 -2.44 31.26
C ASN A 78 27.37 -2.62 30.85
N ASP A 79 27.94 -1.71 30.06
CA ASP A 79 29.36 -1.73 29.70
C ASP A 79 30.26 -1.63 30.95
N TYR A 80 29.92 -0.76 31.92
CA TYR A 80 30.68 -0.65 33.17
C TYR A 80 30.49 -1.84 34.12
N LYS A 81 29.41 -2.61 33.97
CA LYS A 81 29.14 -3.79 34.78
C LYS A 81 30.21 -4.86 34.57
N GLU A 82 30.69 -5.04 33.35
CA GLU A 82 31.72 -6.04 33.04
C GLU A 82 33.01 -5.79 33.86
N PHE A 83 33.45 -4.54 33.95
CA PHE A 83 34.61 -4.15 34.76
C PHE A 83 34.39 -4.36 36.26
N TYR A 84 33.15 -4.13 36.74
CA TYR A 84 32.80 -4.39 38.14
C TYR A 84 32.82 -5.90 38.45
N ASP A 85 32.23 -6.72 37.58
CA ASP A 85 32.19 -8.17 37.73
C ASP A 85 33.61 -8.77 37.68
N GLU A 86 34.47 -8.26 36.78
CA GLU A 86 35.88 -8.64 36.71
C GLU A 86 36.65 -8.27 37.99
N TYR A 87 36.42 -7.08 38.54
CA TYR A 87 37.00 -6.65 39.82
C TYR A 87 36.58 -7.57 40.99
N ILE A 88 35.28 -7.90 41.09
CA ILE A 88 34.79 -8.79 42.14
C ILE A 88 35.38 -10.20 41.99
N ASN A 89 35.48 -10.70 40.76
CA ASN A 89 36.03 -12.03 40.47
C ASN A 89 37.54 -12.10 40.74
N SER A 90 38.30 -11.05 40.42
CA SER A 90 39.73 -10.98 40.73
C SER A 90 40.00 -10.93 42.24
N LYS A 91 39.18 -10.20 43.01
CA LYS A 91 39.22 -10.22 44.49
C LYS A 91 38.92 -11.60 45.06
N LYS A 92 37.88 -12.29 44.57
CA LYS A 92 37.54 -13.66 45.00
C LYS A 92 38.69 -14.63 44.70
N SER A 93 39.29 -14.56 43.51
CA SER A 93 40.43 -15.39 43.11
C SER A 93 41.66 -15.14 43.99
N HIS A 94 41.94 -13.88 44.33
CA HIS A 94 43.03 -13.52 45.25
C HIS A 94 42.82 -14.11 46.65
N ASN A 95 41.61 -13.98 47.21
CA ASN A 95 41.27 -14.54 48.52
C ASN A 95 41.36 -16.07 48.54
N ILE A 96 40.89 -16.76 47.48
CA ILE A 96 41.02 -18.22 47.39
C ILE A 96 42.49 -18.66 47.35
N LYS A 97 43.37 -17.94 46.64
CA LYS A 97 44.81 -18.24 46.63
C LYS A 97 45.45 -17.99 47.99
N TYR A 98 45.01 -16.96 48.70
CA TYR A 98 45.45 -16.62 50.04
C TYR A 98 45.08 -17.71 51.06
N ASP A 99 43.80 -18.10 51.10
CA ASP A 99 43.30 -19.12 52.04
C ASP A 99 44.00 -20.46 51.83
N LYS A 100 44.22 -20.86 50.58
CA LYS A 100 44.96 -22.08 50.25
C LYS A 100 46.42 -22.03 50.69
N ARG A 101 47.10 -20.87 50.64
CA ARG A 101 48.47 -20.72 51.15
C ARG A 101 48.54 -20.87 52.66
N ILE A 102 47.59 -20.28 53.39
CA ILE A 102 47.47 -20.45 54.84
C ILE A 102 47.19 -21.92 55.20
N GLU A 103 46.30 -22.58 54.46
CA GLU A 103 46.01 -23.99 54.67
C GLU A 103 47.23 -24.88 54.45
N ILE A 104 48.04 -24.61 53.42
CA ILE A 104 49.33 -25.27 53.20
C ILE A 104 50.27 -25.07 54.41
N ILE A 105 50.42 -23.84 54.90
CA ILE A 105 51.26 -23.54 56.07
C ILE A 105 50.79 -24.33 57.30
N ASN A 106 49.49 -24.37 57.55
CA ASN A 106 48.90 -25.09 58.68
C ASN A 106 49.13 -26.60 58.58
N LEU A 107 48.88 -27.19 57.40
CA LEU A 107 49.09 -28.63 57.16
C LEU A 107 50.56 -29.02 57.36
N LEU A 108 51.50 -28.20 56.88
CA LEU A 108 52.94 -28.44 57.04
C LEU A 108 53.39 -28.28 58.50
N ASN A 109 52.86 -27.29 59.23
CA ASN A 109 53.12 -27.11 60.66
C ASN A 109 52.62 -28.29 61.49
N THR A 110 51.40 -28.76 61.23
CA THR A 110 50.83 -29.93 61.92
C THR A 110 51.66 -31.18 61.63
N TYR A 111 52.05 -31.41 60.37
CA TYR A 111 52.93 -32.51 60.00
C TYR A 111 54.28 -32.48 60.74
N LEU A 112 54.88 -31.31 60.95
CA LEU A 112 56.15 -31.20 61.67
C LEU A 112 56.07 -31.77 63.09
N ASN A 113 54.89 -31.72 63.72
CA ASN A 113 54.62 -32.23 65.06
C ASN A 113 54.12 -33.68 65.04
N GLU A 114 53.11 -33.99 64.23
CA GLU A 114 52.36 -35.25 64.28
C GLU A 114 52.92 -36.35 63.38
N LYS A 115 53.72 -36.00 62.37
CA LYS A 115 54.31 -36.94 61.40
C LYS A 115 53.28 -37.76 60.61
N ASP A 116 52.06 -37.25 60.41
CA ASP A 116 51.05 -37.89 59.55
C ASP A 116 51.26 -37.56 58.07
N ASP A 117 51.67 -38.57 57.31
CA ASP A 117 51.93 -38.49 55.87
C ASP A 117 50.70 -38.03 55.04
N ARG A 118 49.48 -38.20 55.54
CA ARG A 118 48.25 -37.72 54.86
C ARG A 118 48.16 -36.20 54.79
N LEU A 119 48.80 -35.50 55.74
CA LEU A 119 48.87 -34.04 55.74
C LEU A 119 49.77 -33.53 54.62
N LEU A 120 50.78 -34.30 54.24
CA LEU A 120 51.67 -34.00 53.13
C LEU A 120 50.95 -34.06 51.80
N ASP A 121 50.21 -35.15 51.56
CA ASP A 121 49.45 -35.35 50.33
C ASP A 121 48.44 -34.20 50.10
N LYS A 122 47.79 -33.75 51.17
CA LYS A 122 46.87 -32.60 51.12
C LYS A 122 47.59 -31.28 50.83
N ALA A 123 48.72 -31.02 51.50
CA ALA A 123 49.49 -29.80 51.27
C ALA A 123 50.05 -29.74 49.84
N ALA A 124 50.55 -30.84 49.29
CA ALA A 124 51.06 -30.89 47.92
C ALA A 124 49.96 -30.74 46.87
N LYS A 125 48.76 -31.29 47.10
CA LYS A 125 47.62 -31.07 46.22
C LYS A 125 47.27 -29.59 46.13
N LEU A 126 47.14 -28.91 47.27
CA LEU A 126 46.87 -27.47 47.32
C LEU A 126 48.00 -26.65 46.69
N ALA A 127 49.26 -27.04 46.91
CA ALA A 127 50.41 -26.39 46.31
C ALA A 127 50.41 -26.50 44.77
N ASN A 128 50.07 -27.68 44.23
CA ASN A 128 49.93 -27.91 42.79
C ASN A 128 48.78 -27.08 42.19
N GLU A 129 47.65 -26.98 42.88
CA GLU A 129 46.53 -26.11 42.45
C GLU A 129 46.91 -24.62 42.38
N LEU A 130 47.91 -24.19 43.17
CA LEU A 130 48.46 -22.85 43.15
C LEU A 130 49.69 -22.69 42.23
N ASN A 131 50.08 -23.76 41.53
CA ASN A 131 51.29 -23.86 40.72
C ASN A 131 52.57 -23.50 41.52
N LEU A 132 52.60 -23.85 42.80
CA LEU A 132 53.76 -23.75 43.66
C LEU A 132 54.65 -24.99 43.45
N LYS A 133 55.97 -24.83 43.50
CA LYS A 133 56.93 -25.92 43.21
C LYS A 133 56.96 -26.97 44.35
N PHE A 134 56.08 -27.97 44.30
CA PHE A 134 56.08 -29.15 45.19
C PHE A 134 56.06 -30.46 44.41
N GLU A 135 56.89 -31.43 44.83
CA GLU A 135 56.79 -32.84 44.42
C GLU A 135 56.85 -33.69 45.70
N ILE A 136 55.96 -34.69 45.84
CA ILE A 136 56.06 -35.73 46.89
C ILE A 136 56.74 -36.94 46.27
N ASP A 137 57.82 -37.42 46.88
CA ASP A 137 58.46 -38.66 46.48
C ASP A 137 58.05 -39.82 47.40
N ASP A 138 57.17 -40.68 46.87
CA ASP A 138 56.73 -41.92 47.53
C ASP A 138 57.73 -43.07 47.35
N LYS A 139 58.86 -42.87 46.65
CA LYS A 139 59.81 -43.94 46.28
C LYS A 139 61.11 -43.95 47.06
N SER A 140 61.28 -43.11 48.08
CA SER A 140 62.52 -43.09 48.88
C SER A 140 62.61 -44.24 49.89
N SER A 141 62.89 -45.45 49.40
CA SER A 141 63.54 -46.50 50.21
C SER A 141 64.67 -47.15 49.42
N THR A 142 65.87 -46.58 49.50
CA THR A 142 67.10 -47.34 49.28
C THR A 142 67.40 -48.18 50.52
N TYR A 143 66.55 -49.16 50.83
CA TYR A 143 66.89 -50.31 51.66
C TYR A 143 65.89 -51.43 51.37
N ALA A 144 66.21 -52.24 50.36
CA ALA A 144 65.51 -53.48 50.07
C ALA A 144 65.92 -54.51 51.14
N GLY A 145 65.16 -54.57 52.23
CA GLY A 145 65.31 -55.59 53.26
C GLY A 145 64.74 -55.08 54.57
N TRP A 146 63.78 -55.85 55.12
CA TRP A 146 63.11 -55.65 56.41
C TRP A 146 61.97 -54.63 56.41
N GLY A 147 60.77 -55.05 55.99
CA GLY A 147 59.44 -54.73 56.57
C GLY A 147 59.03 -53.29 56.95
N VAL A 148 59.83 -52.26 56.67
CA VAL A 148 59.56 -50.86 57.05
C VAL A 148 58.82 -50.20 55.89
N LYS A 149 57.61 -49.69 56.15
CA LYS A 149 56.87 -48.91 55.16
C LYS A 149 57.73 -47.72 54.70
N PRO A 150 57.82 -47.45 53.38
CA PRO A 150 58.51 -46.26 52.88
C PRO A 150 57.89 -45.03 53.53
N LYS A 151 58.75 -44.17 54.09
CA LYS A 151 58.32 -42.94 54.74
C LYS A 151 58.11 -41.90 53.65
N LYS A 152 56.95 -41.25 53.58
CA LYS A 152 56.75 -40.16 52.61
C LYS A 152 57.63 -38.98 53.02
N ILE A 153 58.46 -38.48 52.09
CA ILE A 153 59.35 -37.35 52.34
C ILE A 153 58.98 -36.22 51.36
N LEU A 154 58.80 -35.02 51.89
CA LEU A 154 58.57 -33.80 51.10
C LEU A 154 59.84 -33.39 50.36
N TYR A 155 59.72 -33.08 49.07
CA TYR A 155 60.79 -32.52 48.25
C TYR A 155 60.45 -31.08 47.84
N ILE A 156 61.38 -30.15 48.08
CA ILE A 156 61.34 -28.78 47.52
C ILE A 156 62.39 -28.73 46.43
N LYS A 157 61.98 -28.60 45.17
CA LYS A 157 62.89 -28.65 44.02
C LYS A 157 63.73 -27.37 43.91
N LYS A 158 64.85 -27.35 44.62
CA LYS A 158 66.03 -26.54 44.31
C LYS A 158 67.26 -27.41 44.62
N GLU A 159 67.97 -27.81 43.57
CA GLU A 159 69.28 -28.50 43.64
C GLU A 159 69.34 -29.96 44.16
N ASN A 160 68.30 -30.80 43.99
CA ASN A 160 68.36 -32.24 44.29
C ASN A 160 68.81 -32.60 45.73
N LYS A 161 68.52 -31.75 46.73
CA LYS A 161 68.85 -31.99 48.15
C LYS A 161 67.61 -32.37 48.97
N TYR A 162 67.78 -33.23 49.97
CA TYR A 162 66.73 -33.59 50.93
C TYR A 162 66.29 -32.37 51.74
N ALA A 163 64.98 -32.14 51.89
CA ALA A 163 64.46 -31.05 52.69
C ALA A 163 64.69 -31.33 54.19
N SER A 164 65.61 -30.60 54.82
CA SER A 164 65.76 -30.62 56.27
C SER A 164 64.56 -29.94 56.94
N LYS A 165 64.36 -30.17 58.25
CA LYS A 165 63.38 -29.42 59.06
C LYS A 165 63.56 -27.89 58.92
N SER A 166 64.77 -27.43 58.65
CA SER A 166 65.09 -26.02 58.41
C SER A 166 64.54 -25.51 57.08
N MET A 167 64.63 -26.30 56.01
CA MET A 167 64.14 -25.92 54.67
C MET A 167 62.61 -25.83 54.61
N LEU A 168 61.90 -26.69 55.35
CA LEU A 168 60.44 -26.60 55.46
C LEU A 168 60.00 -25.35 56.22
N LYS A 169 60.73 -24.97 57.27
CA LYS A 169 60.47 -23.71 57.98
C LYS A 169 60.73 -22.50 57.10
N GLU A 170 61.87 -22.45 56.42
CA GLU A 170 62.21 -21.37 55.48
C GLU A 170 61.15 -21.23 54.37
N TYR A 171 60.62 -22.34 53.86
CA TYR A 171 59.53 -22.31 52.89
C TYR A 171 58.22 -21.75 53.46
N MET A 172 57.83 -22.16 54.68
CA MET A 172 56.66 -21.60 55.36
C MET A 172 56.85 -20.11 55.65
N ASP A 173 58.07 -19.66 55.96
CA ASP A 173 58.39 -18.24 56.16
C ASP A 173 58.25 -17.47 54.84
N ILE A 174 58.73 -18.01 53.71
CA ILE A 174 58.55 -17.42 52.38
C ILE A 174 57.06 -17.35 52.00
N LEU A 175 56.29 -18.42 52.24
CA LEU A 175 54.84 -18.39 52.02
C LEU A 175 54.15 -17.38 52.93
N SER A 176 54.58 -17.25 54.19
CA SER A 176 54.04 -16.30 55.16
C SER A 176 54.26 -14.85 54.73
N LEU A 177 55.45 -14.54 54.18
CA LEU A 177 55.77 -13.24 53.57
C LEU A 177 54.94 -12.96 52.31
N GLN A 178 54.56 -14.01 51.57
CA GLN A 178 53.65 -13.93 50.41
C GLN A 178 52.16 -13.96 50.78
N THR A 179 51.84 -14.09 52.07
CA THR A 179 50.50 -13.96 52.66
C THR A 179 50.34 -12.67 53.46
N VAL A 180 51.16 -11.65 53.18
CA VAL A 180 50.80 -10.28 53.59
C VAL A 180 49.57 -9.89 52.76
N LYS A 181 48.42 -9.65 53.42
CA LYS A 181 47.25 -9.13 52.73
C LYS A 181 47.64 -7.82 52.06
N ASN A 182 47.56 -7.76 50.73
CA ASN A 182 47.42 -6.46 50.06
C ASN A 182 46.01 -5.96 50.38
N GLU A 183 45.84 -5.29 51.51
CA GLU A 183 44.53 -4.85 51.97
C GLU A 183 43.93 -3.71 51.12
N ASP A 184 44.72 -3.04 50.27
CA ASP A 184 44.20 -1.94 49.42
C ASP A 184 44.47 -2.14 47.93
N GLY A 185 43.70 -3.05 47.32
CA GLY A 185 43.40 -2.95 45.90
C GLY A 185 42.30 -1.91 45.68
N GLN A 186 42.68 -0.63 45.54
CA GLN A 186 41.76 0.47 45.25
C GLN A 186 40.88 0.07 44.06
N MET A 187 39.55 0.22 44.20
CA MET A 187 38.61 -0.21 43.17
C MET A 187 38.86 0.61 41.90
N PRO A 188 39.01 -0.02 40.71
CA PRO A 188 39.19 0.71 39.47
C PRO A 188 38.07 1.73 39.24
N ASP A 189 38.39 2.88 38.68
CA ASP A 189 37.41 3.96 38.43
C ASP A 189 36.22 3.50 37.57
N SER A 190 36.43 2.55 36.66
CA SER A 190 35.39 1.92 35.83
C SER A 190 34.39 1.11 36.66
N ALA A 191 34.87 0.31 37.62
CA ALA A 191 34.01 -0.40 38.57
C ALA A 191 33.30 0.58 39.53
N GLN A 192 33.94 1.69 39.90
CA GLN A 192 33.30 2.74 40.72
C GLN A 192 32.22 3.48 39.94
N ARG A 193 32.43 3.65 38.63
CA ARG A 193 31.44 4.25 37.73
C ARG A 193 30.17 3.42 37.66
N TYR A 194 30.27 2.09 37.57
CA TYR A 194 29.10 1.22 37.63
C TYR A 194 28.27 1.44 38.91
N LEU A 195 28.89 1.43 40.09
CA LEU A 195 28.18 1.66 41.35
C LEU A 195 27.53 3.05 41.41
N ARG A 196 28.21 4.09 40.91
CA ARG A 196 27.61 5.44 40.80
C ARG A 196 26.40 5.44 39.88
N MET A 197 26.47 4.77 38.73
CA MET A 197 25.33 4.68 37.80
C MET A 197 24.18 3.86 38.39
N VAL A 198 24.43 2.84 39.20
CA VAL A 198 23.38 2.12 39.95
C VAL A 198 22.63 3.07 40.90
N GLU A 199 23.33 3.98 41.57
CA GLU A 199 22.70 4.98 42.45
C GLU A 199 22.03 6.12 41.65
N GLU A 200 22.66 6.60 40.58
CA GLU A 200 22.07 7.61 39.67
C GLU A 200 20.74 7.11 39.09
N GLU A 201 20.63 5.83 38.73
CA GLU A 201 19.39 5.27 38.19
C GLU A 201 18.20 5.35 39.17
N LYS A 202 18.46 5.24 40.48
CA LYS A 202 17.43 5.32 41.51
C LYS A 202 16.83 6.73 41.62
N SER A 203 17.60 7.76 41.26
CA SER A 203 17.15 9.16 41.31
C SER A 203 16.60 9.68 39.99
N LEU A 204 16.72 8.92 38.89
CA LEU A 204 16.13 9.28 37.60
C LEU A 204 14.59 9.29 37.67
N THR A 205 13.99 10.38 37.17
CA THR A 205 12.53 10.55 37.11
C THR A 205 11.88 9.65 36.06
N GLU A 206 10.58 9.39 36.23
CA GLU A 206 9.78 8.64 35.25
C GLU A 206 9.82 9.26 33.84
N GLU A 207 9.77 10.59 33.74
CA GLU A 207 9.85 11.31 32.46
C GLU A 207 11.23 11.21 31.79
N TYR A 208 12.29 11.01 32.58
CA TYR A 208 13.61 10.72 32.03
C TYR A 208 13.66 9.30 31.48
N LYS A 209 13.05 8.35 32.19
CA LYS A 209 13.08 6.93 31.85
C LYS A 209 12.15 6.60 30.69
N TYR A 210 10.97 7.21 30.66
CA TYR A 210 9.90 6.84 29.75
C TYR A 210 9.23 8.06 29.12
N GLU A 211 8.82 7.90 27.87
CA GLU A 211 7.96 8.84 27.15
C GLU A 211 6.69 8.14 26.67
N ASP A 212 5.61 8.90 26.52
CA ASP A 212 4.37 8.39 25.96
C ASP A 212 4.54 8.22 24.44
N ALA A 213 4.35 7.00 23.95
CA ALA A 213 4.36 6.69 22.53
C ALA A 213 3.30 5.63 22.21
N PHE A 214 3.14 5.36 20.92
CA PHE A 214 2.29 4.28 20.44
C PHE A 214 3.09 2.98 20.40
N VAL A 215 2.66 1.99 21.17
CA VAL A 215 3.28 0.65 21.23
C VAL A 215 2.34 -0.40 20.67
N LYS A 216 2.91 -1.49 20.13
CA LYS A 216 2.13 -2.64 19.69
C LYS A 216 1.34 -3.22 20.87
N SER A 217 0.02 -3.36 20.71
CA SER A 217 -0.80 -4.10 21.65
C SER A 217 -0.35 -5.57 21.74
N THR A 218 -0.51 -6.16 22.91
CA THR A 218 -0.36 -7.61 23.11
C THR A 218 -1.55 -8.40 22.56
N ASP A 219 -2.68 -7.72 22.35
CA ASP A 219 -3.86 -8.30 21.71
C ASP A 219 -3.61 -8.43 20.20
N LYS A 220 -3.39 -9.66 19.74
CA LYS A 220 -3.36 -9.99 18.32
C LYS A 220 -4.79 -9.99 17.79
N LEU A 221 -5.16 -8.91 17.11
CA LEU A 221 -6.33 -8.94 16.26
C LEU A 221 -5.94 -9.54 14.92
N LYS A 222 -6.88 -10.21 14.28
CA LYS A 222 -6.70 -10.70 12.93
C LYS A 222 -7.57 -9.89 11.99
N ARG A 223 -7.00 -9.45 10.88
CA ARG A 223 -7.75 -8.79 9.81
C ARG A 223 -7.54 -9.50 8.49
N THR A 224 -8.58 -9.49 7.66
CA THR A 224 -8.44 -9.86 6.25
C THR A 224 -7.82 -8.69 5.51
N ALA A 225 -6.73 -8.96 4.79
CA ALA A 225 -6.01 -8.01 3.97
C ALA A 225 -5.90 -8.52 2.53
N TYR A 226 -5.89 -7.60 1.58
CA TYR A 226 -5.71 -7.88 0.17
C TYR A 226 -4.22 -7.81 -0.17
N PHE A 227 -3.72 -8.78 -0.93
CA PHE A 227 -2.34 -8.83 -1.36
C PHE A 227 -2.24 -9.04 -2.86
N GLN A 228 -1.27 -8.40 -3.49
CA GLN A 228 -0.84 -8.77 -4.82
C GLN A 228 -0.24 -10.17 -4.81
N ASP A 229 -0.74 -11.06 -5.67
CA ASP A 229 -0.16 -12.37 -5.92
C ASP A 229 0.98 -12.20 -6.94
N SER A 230 2.20 -11.96 -6.44
CA SER A 230 3.39 -11.69 -7.28
C SER A 230 3.79 -12.87 -8.17
N GLU A 231 3.33 -14.09 -7.86
CA GLU A 231 3.59 -15.29 -8.66
C GLU A 231 2.64 -15.41 -9.85
N LYS A 232 1.52 -14.68 -9.85
CA LYS A 232 0.52 -14.72 -10.92
C LYS A 232 0.51 -13.44 -11.73
N THR A 233 0.73 -13.62 -13.04
CA THR A 233 0.58 -12.54 -14.02
C THR A 233 -0.59 -12.85 -14.96
N ILE A 234 -1.38 -11.83 -15.27
CA ILE A 234 -2.41 -11.94 -16.31
C ILE A 234 -1.78 -11.56 -17.65
N SER A 235 -1.34 -12.58 -18.39
CA SER A 235 -0.76 -12.42 -19.73
C SER A 235 -1.82 -12.39 -20.83
N ASN A 236 -3.05 -12.85 -20.56
CA ASN A 236 -4.16 -12.82 -21.49
C ASN A 236 -5.40 -12.25 -20.80
N PHE A 237 -5.80 -11.05 -21.20
CA PHE A 237 -6.97 -10.35 -20.65
C PHE A 237 -8.29 -11.13 -20.83
N SER A 238 -8.36 -12.01 -21.84
CA SER A 238 -9.52 -12.89 -22.06
C SER A 238 -9.81 -13.83 -20.88
N THR A 239 -8.81 -14.11 -20.04
CA THR A 239 -8.95 -15.01 -18.89
C THR A 239 -9.72 -14.39 -17.73
N ILE A 240 -9.91 -13.07 -17.75
CA ILE A 240 -10.65 -12.32 -16.74
C ILE A 240 -11.97 -11.76 -17.28
N LYS A 241 -12.58 -12.46 -18.25
CA LYS A 241 -13.94 -12.17 -18.69
C LYS A 241 -14.93 -12.44 -17.57
N GLY A 242 -15.95 -11.60 -17.47
CA GLY A 242 -17.01 -11.74 -16.48
C GLY A 242 -17.65 -10.41 -16.09
N THR A 243 -18.53 -10.49 -15.10
CA THR A 243 -19.14 -9.32 -14.47
C THR A 243 -18.47 -9.08 -13.12
N TYR A 244 -18.13 -7.83 -12.84
CA TYR A 244 -17.34 -7.43 -11.69
C TYR A 244 -18.03 -6.33 -10.90
N ASP A 245 -17.89 -6.41 -9.59
CA ASP A 245 -18.19 -5.34 -8.64
C ASP A 245 -16.94 -4.48 -8.44
N VAL A 246 -17.08 -3.17 -8.60
CA VAL A 246 -16.01 -2.23 -8.24
C VAL A 246 -15.97 -2.11 -6.72
N ILE A 247 -14.85 -2.49 -6.10
CA ILE A 247 -14.71 -2.47 -4.64
C ILE A 247 -14.09 -1.14 -4.18
N SER A 248 -13.10 -0.61 -4.88
CA SER A 248 -12.50 0.70 -4.57
C SER A 248 -11.74 1.24 -5.77
N LYS A 249 -11.61 2.57 -5.86
CA LYS A 249 -10.93 3.27 -6.97
C LYS A 249 -9.61 3.96 -6.59
N TYR A 250 -9.15 3.76 -5.35
CA TYR A 250 -7.99 4.47 -4.80
C TYR A 250 -6.98 3.51 -4.18
N MET A 251 -6.91 2.27 -4.69
CA MET A 251 -6.06 1.24 -4.10
C MET A 251 -4.62 1.35 -4.59
N THR A 252 -3.67 1.13 -3.68
CA THR A 252 -2.23 1.09 -3.99
C THR A 252 -1.58 -0.11 -3.35
N ILE A 253 -0.52 -0.61 -3.99
CA ILE A 253 0.27 -1.74 -3.50
C ILE A 253 1.45 -1.20 -2.68
N ALA A 254 1.61 -1.70 -1.45
CA ALA A 254 2.76 -1.41 -0.61
C ALA A 254 4.02 -2.04 -1.21
N ARG A 255 5.07 -1.22 -1.39
CA ARG A 255 6.35 -1.67 -1.96
C ARG A 255 7.27 -2.31 -0.93
N GLU A 256 7.04 -2.01 0.35
CA GLU A 256 7.83 -2.50 1.46
C GLU A 256 6.93 -2.64 2.70
N THR A 257 7.40 -3.40 3.68
CA THR A 257 6.72 -3.52 4.97
C THR A 257 7.02 -2.29 5.82
N ILE A 258 5.98 -1.54 6.19
CA ILE A 258 6.07 -0.47 7.18
C ILE A 258 5.44 -0.97 8.47
N GLU A 259 6.29 -1.21 9.46
CA GLU A 259 5.90 -1.80 10.74
C GLU A 259 4.77 -0.99 11.41
N GLY A 260 3.70 -1.68 11.79
CA GLY A 260 2.52 -1.07 12.41
C GLY A 260 1.56 -0.37 11.44
N LYS A 261 1.83 -0.39 10.12
CA LYS A 261 0.94 0.19 9.10
C LYS A 261 0.46 -0.85 8.07
N PHE A 262 1.37 -1.41 7.29
CA PHE A 262 1.06 -2.35 6.21
C PHE A 262 2.25 -3.25 5.89
N LEU A 263 1.95 -4.42 5.30
CA LEU A 263 2.94 -5.38 4.84
C LEU A 263 3.29 -5.17 3.36
N GLU A 264 4.47 -5.62 2.96
CA GLU A 264 4.86 -5.63 1.54
C GLU A 264 3.83 -6.40 0.69
N ASN A 265 3.51 -5.88 -0.50
CA ASN A 265 2.49 -6.35 -1.42
C ASN A 265 1.04 -6.24 -0.92
N GLU A 266 0.81 -5.67 0.26
CA GLU A 266 -0.55 -5.36 0.72
C GLU A 266 -1.19 -4.29 -0.17
N VAL A 267 -2.49 -4.43 -0.44
CA VAL A 267 -3.29 -3.52 -1.25
C VAL A 267 -4.31 -2.81 -0.39
N SER A 268 -4.22 -1.48 -0.35
CA SER A 268 -5.05 -0.64 0.50
C SER A 268 -5.12 0.79 -0.03
N ASP A 269 -6.17 1.50 0.33
CA ASP A 269 -6.36 2.93 0.04
C ASP A 269 -5.46 3.81 0.91
N LYS A 270 -5.23 3.41 2.16
CA LYS A 270 -4.34 4.12 3.10
C LYS A 270 -2.89 4.19 2.63
N ILE A 271 -2.44 3.24 1.82
CA ILE A 271 -1.07 3.23 1.27
C ILE A 271 -0.89 4.41 0.31
N PHE A 272 -1.94 4.74 -0.45
CA PHE A 272 -1.92 5.88 -1.37
C PHE A 272 -1.70 7.20 -0.62
N GLU A 273 -2.41 7.37 0.51
CA GLU A 273 -2.25 8.51 1.41
C GLU A 273 -0.84 8.55 2.05
N GLU A 274 -0.34 7.41 2.53
CA GLU A 274 0.94 7.33 3.22
C GLU A 274 2.14 7.65 2.32
N TYR A 275 2.12 7.19 1.07
CA TYR A 275 3.17 7.49 0.11
C TYR A 275 3.08 8.90 -0.49
N GLY A 276 2.05 9.68 -0.13
CA GLY A 276 1.86 11.04 -0.61
C GLY A 276 1.83 11.12 -2.14
N GLN A 277 1.27 10.11 -2.80
CA GLN A 277 1.22 10.09 -4.26
C GLN A 277 0.10 10.99 -4.76
N ASP A 278 0.46 11.94 -5.63
CA ASP A 278 -0.50 12.69 -6.44
C ASP A 278 -0.87 11.85 -7.68
N GLY A 279 -2.16 11.56 -7.86
CA GLY A 279 -2.64 10.83 -9.04
C GLY A 279 -3.94 10.07 -8.83
N GLU A 280 -4.25 9.19 -9.78
CA GLU A 280 -5.39 8.28 -9.70
C GLU A 280 -4.91 6.89 -9.27
N GLY A 281 -5.47 6.39 -8.17
CA GLY A 281 -5.14 5.05 -7.65
C GLY A 281 -5.63 3.94 -8.57
N SER A 282 -5.21 2.70 -8.26
CA SER A 282 -5.70 1.52 -8.97
C SER A 282 -7.09 1.12 -8.48
N ILE A 283 -7.83 0.39 -9.32
CA ILE A 283 -9.21 -0.03 -9.07
C ILE A 283 -9.21 -1.49 -8.66
N LEU A 284 -9.67 -1.78 -7.44
CA LEU A 284 -9.92 -3.14 -6.99
C LEU A 284 -11.31 -3.57 -7.46
N ILE A 285 -11.37 -4.68 -8.19
CA ILE A 285 -12.59 -5.29 -8.69
C ILE A 285 -12.74 -6.71 -8.17
N LYS A 286 -13.98 -7.14 -7.97
CA LYS A 286 -14.34 -8.50 -7.53
C LYS A 286 -15.26 -9.14 -8.56
N ASN A 287 -14.89 -10.31 -9.07
CA ASN A 287 -15.74 -11.07 -9.98
C ASN A 287 -16.99 -11.55 -9.23
N SER A 288 -18.18 -11.24 -9.75
CA SER A 288 -19.45 -11.53 -9.10
C SER A 288 -19.81 -13.03 -9.09
N GLU A 289 -19.21 -13.86 -9.96
CA GLU A 289 -19.53 -15.29 -10.07
C GLU A 289 -18.58 -16.15 -9.24
N ASN A 290 -17.27 -15.93 -9.37
CA ASN A 290 -16.25 -16.78 -8.76
C ASN A 290 -15.53 -16.15 -7.56
N ASN A 291 -15.91 -14.93 -7.16
CA ASN A 291 -15.31 -14.17 -6.06
C ASN A 291 -13.79 -13.93 -6.19
N SER A 292 -13.22 -14.02 -7.40
CA SER A 292 -11.81 -13.67 -7.64
C SER A 292 -11.63 -12.15 -7.63
N TYR A 293 -10.48 -11.69 -7.15
CA TYR A 293 -10.15 -10.27 -7.04
C TYR A 293 -9.02 -9.90 -7.99
N TYR A 294 -9.16 -8.73 -8.61
CA TYR A 294 -8.14 -8.17 -9.49
C TYR A 294 -7.96 -6.69 -9.21
N LEU A 295 -6.76 -6.20 -9.46
CA LEU A 295 -6.43 -4.78 -9.37
C LEU A 295 -6.09 -4.28 -10.78
N LEU A 296 -6.85 -3.32 -11.26
CA LEU A 296 -6.67 -2.67 -12.55
C LEU A 296 -6.00 -1.32 -12.38
N SER A 297 -5.09 -0.94 -13.28
CA SER A 297 -4.68 0.46 -13.36
C SER A 297 -5.89 1.36 -13.71
N HIS A 298 -5.79 2.64 -13.35
CA HIS A 298 -6.84 3.61 -13.67
C HIS A 298 -7.17 3.66 -15.16
N GLU A 299 -6.13 3.73 -16.00
CA GLU A 299 -6.26 3.79 -17.46
C GLU A 299 -7.05 2.60 -18.03
N ILE A 300 -6.76 1.38 -17.58
CA ILE A 300 -7.47 0.19 -18.05
C ILE A 300 -8.92 0.20 -17.62
N TYR A 301 -9.18 0.52 -16.34
CA TYR A 301 -10.54 0.64 -15.83
C TYR A 301 -11.34 1.66 -16.65
N ASP A 302 -10.77 2.82 -16.96
CA ASP A 302 -11.48 3.88 -17.68
C ASP A 302 -11.78 3.52 -19.14
N ARG A 303 -10.87 2.79 -19.80
CA ARG A 303 -11.09 2.22 -21.13
C ARG A 303 -12.21 1.17 -21.13
N ILE A 304 -12.24 0.29 -20.14
CA ILE A 304 -13.32 -0.71 -19.99
C ILE A 304 -14.65 -0.01 -19.72
N ARG A 305 -14.67 0.94 -18.77
CA ARG A 305 -15.87 1.72 -18.39
C ARG A 305 -16.45 2.45 -19.60
N THR A 306 -15.61 3.10 -20.40
CA THR A 306 -16.04 3.80 -21.62
C THR A 306 -16.64 2.84 -22.65
N SER A 307 -16.07 1.64 -22.79
CA SER A 307 -16.61 0.58 -23.66
C SER A 307 -17.98 0.09 -23.19
N ASN A 308 -18.14 -0.21 -21.89
CA ASN A 308 -19.40 -0.66 -21.32
C ASN A 308 -20.50 0.39 -21.46
N PHE A 309 -20.14 1.66 -21.25
CA PHE A 309 -21.07 2.77 -21.36
C PHE A 309 -21.61 2.96 -22.78
N ALA A 310 -20.78 2.75 -23.81
CA ALA A 310 -21.25 2.75 -25.20
C ALA A 310 -22.23 1.59 -25.48
N ASN A 311 -22.01 0.43 -24.85
CA ASN A 311 -22.87 -0.75 -24.99
C ASN A 311 -24.26 -0.57 -24.35
N GLU A 312 -24.39 0.22 -23.29
CA GLU A 312 -25.69 0.56 -22.71
C GLU A 312 -26.56 1.39 -23.68
N GLY A 313 -25.99 2.40 -24.34
CA GLY A 313 -26.72 3.18 -25.34
C GLY A 313 -27.21 2.32 -26.51
N ILE A 314 -26.40 1.34 -26.92
CA ILE A 314 -26.77 0.34 -27.93
C ILE A 314 -27.97 -0.50 -27.47
N ALA A 315 -27.99 -0.93 -26.21
CA ALA A 315 -29.09 -1.71 -25.65
C ALA A 315 -30.39 -0.89 -25.61
N ILE A 316 -30.32 0.38 -25.18
CA ILE A 316 -31.47 1.30 -25.19
C ILE A 316 -31.99 1.49 -26.63
N ALA A 317 -31.10 1.78 -27.59
CA ALA A 317 -31.48 1.94 -28.98
C ALA A 317 -32.17 0.68 -29.56
N LYS A 318 -31.63 -0.51 -29.31
CA LYS A 318 -32.26 -1.78 -29.73
C LYS A 318 -33.65 -1.98 -29.10
N LYS A 319 -33.82 -1.63 -27.81
CA LYS A 319 -35.12 -1.71 -27.12
C LYS A 319 -36.19 -0.85 -27.80
N PHE A 320 -35.80 0.27 -28.40
CA PHE A 320 -36.69 1.13 -29.17
C PHE A 320 -36.84 0.74 -30.65
N GLY A 321 -36.29 -0.40 -31.06
CA GLY A 321 -36.44 -0.97 -32.40
C GLY A 321 -35.41 -0.48 -33.43
N TYR A 322 -34.37 0.25 -33.01
CA TYR A 322 -33.32 0.69 -33.92
C TYR A 322 -32.36 -0.46 -34.24
N THR A 323 -32.03 -0.60 -35.53
CA THR A 323 -31.01 -1.55 -35.98
C THR A 323 -29.63 -0.94 -35.81
N ILE A 324 -28.70 -1.72 -35.25
CA ILE A 324 -27.33 -1.31 -34.99
C ILE A 324 -26.43 -1.95 -36.05
N TYR A 325 -25.74 -1.10 -36.79
CA TYR A 325 -24.77 -1.49 -37.80
C TYR A 325 -23.37 -1.40 -37.19
N ASP A 326 -22.48 -2.28 -37.62
CA ASP A 326 -21.07 -2.30 -37.23
C ASP A 326 -20.22 -2.23 -38.50
N ASP A 327 -19.38 -1.19 -38.59
CA ASP A 327 -18.35 -1.08 -39.62
C ASP A 327 -16.99 -0.94 -38.94
N LYS A 328 -16.18 -2.00 -39.01
CA LYS A 328 -14.81 -2.06 -38.44
C LYS A 328 -14.76 -1.67 -36.95
N GLY A 329 -15.77 -2.06 -36.16
CA GLY A 329 -15.86 -1.78 -34.73
C GLY A 329 -16.52 -0.45 -34.39
N TYR A 330 -16.86 0.37 -35.39
CA TYR A 330 -17.69 1.56 -35.22
C TYR A 330 -19.15 1.18 -35.34
N LYS A 331 -19.86 1.25 -34.22
CA LYS A 331 -21.29 0.98 -34.16
C LYS A 331 -22.09 2.25 -34.42
N TYR A 332 -23.13 2.16 -35.24
CA TYR A 332 -23.99 3.30 -35.56
C TYR A 332 -25.43 2.86 -35.82
N ILE A 333 -26.37 3.80 -35.64
CA ILE A 333 -27.75 3.65 -36.08
C ILE A 333 -27.86 4.34 -37.43
N LYS A 334 -28.41 3.62 -38.39
CA LYS A 334 -28.73 4.16 -39.72
C LYS A 334 -30.22 4.13 -39.94
N THR A 335 -30.78 5.31 -40.14
CA THR A 335 -32.18 5.49 -40.50
C THR A 335 -32.29 5.88 -41.97
N LYS A 336 -33.52 6.13 -42.43
CA LYS A 336 -33.74 6.69 -43.77
C LYS A 336 -33.11 8.08 -43.93
N TYR A 337 -33.04 8.88 -42.87
CA TYR A 337 -32.75 10.31 -42.95
C TYR A 337 -31.38 10.71 -42.37
N TYR A 338 -30.81 9.90 -41.48
CA TYR A 338 -29.55 10.19 -40.82
C TYR A 338 -28.84 8.92 -40.34
N ASP A 339 -27.53 9.07 -40.18
CA ASP A 339 -26.66 8.11 -39.50
C ASP A 339 -26.13 8.77 -38.22
N ILE A 340 -26.18 8.05 -37.09
CA ILE A 340 -25.69 8.53 -35.78
C ILE A 340 -24.80 7.49 -35.10
N SER A 341 -23.65 7.93 -34.59
CA SER A 341 -22.69 7.06 -33.92
C SER A 341 -23.22 6.58 -32.56
N CYS A 342 -23.08 5.28 -32.28
CA CYS A 342 -23.39 4.69 -30.98
C CYS A 342 -22.21 4.83 -30.02
N ASN A 343 -21.99 6.06 -29.54
CA ASN A 343 -20.92 6.38 -28.62
C ASN A 343 -21.44 6.77 -27.22
N GLY A 344 -20.52 7.12 -26.33
CA GLY A 344 -20.89 7.59 -24.99
C GLY A 344 -21.77 8.84 -25.01
N SER A 345 -21.56 9.78 -25.94
CA SER A 345 -22.38 10.99 -26.04
C SER A 345 -23.86 10.65 -26.30
N LEU A 346 -24.14 9.76 -27.25
CA LEU A 346 -25.51 9.27 -27.49
C LEU A 346 -26.08 8.56 -26.25
N SER A 347 -25.27 7.72 -25.59
CA SER A 347 -25.67 6.98 -24.40
C SER A 347 -26.09 7.92 -23.24
N LYS A 348 -25.34 9.01 -23.01
CA LYS A 348 -25.69 10.05 -22.02
C LYS A 348 -27.03 10.72 -22.32
N ILE A 349 -27.30 10.99 -23.60
CA ILE A 349 -28.56 11.61 -24.02
C ILE A 349 -29.71 10.63 -23.81
N LEU A 350 -29.55 9.38 -24.23
CA LEU A 350 -30.57 8.34 -24.11
C LEU A 350 -30.92 7.98 -22.66
N GLN A 351 -29.96 8.04 -21.74
CA GLN A 351 -30.23 7.86 -20.31
C GLN A 351 -31.08 9.00 -19.73
N LYS A 352 -30.88 10.24 -20.20
CA LYS A 352 -31.66 11.41 -19.76
C LYS A 352 -33.02 11.52 -20.45
N ASP A 353 -33.09 11.13 -21.72
CA ASP A 353 -34.28 11.22 -22.57
C ASP A 353 -34.36 9.98 -23.46
N GLN A 354 -35.07 8.95 -22.99
CA GLN A 354 -35.17 7.67 -23.69
C GLN A 354 -35.91 7.76 -25.04
N ASP A 355 -36.82 8.72 -25.20
CA ASP A 355 -37.55 8.95 -26.44
C ASP A 355 -36.81 9.86 -27.42
N TYR A 356 -35.55 10.19 -27.13
CA TYR A 356 -34.75 11.11 -27.91
C TYR A 356 -34.67 10.74 -29.41
N LEU A 357 -34.40 9.48 -29.75
CA LEU A 357 -34.31 9.05 -31.16
C LEU A 357 -35.65 9.19 -31.89
N LYS A 358 -36.78 8.98 -31.21
CA LYS A 358 -38.11 9.20 -31.81
C LYS A 358 -38.36 10.68 -32.11
N LYS A 359 -37.95 11.58 -31.20
CA LYS A 359 -38.03 13.03 -31.45
C LYS A 359 -37.19 13.42 -32.66
N LEU A 360 -36.00 12.83 -32.78
CA LEU A 360 -35.11 13.04 -33.91
C LEU A 360 -35.75 12.57 -35.23
N ASP A 361 -36.35 11.38 -35.25
CA ASP A 361 -37.07 10.86 -36.42
C ASP A 361 -38.19 11.81 -36.86
N ILE A 362 -39.01 12.29 -35.93
CA ILE A 362 -40.09 13.25 -36.19
C ILE A 362 -39.55 14.55 -36.81
N TRP A 363 -38.45 15.09 -36.28
CA TRP A 363 -37.85 16.31 -36.82
C TRP A 363 -37.32 16.10 -38.24
N PHE A 364 -36.75 14.94 -38.53
CA PHE A 364 -36.30 14.62 -39.89
C PHE A 364 -37.45 14.43 -40.87
N GLU A 365 -38.57 13.84 -40.45
CA GLU A 365 -39.78 13.77 -41.27
C GLU A 365 -40.35 15.15 -41.57
N GLN A 366 -40.40 16.03 -40.55
CA GLN A 366 -40.79 17.43 -40.74
C GLN A 366 -39.85 18.15 -41.70
N ARG A 367 -38.55 17.90 -41.60
CA ARG A 367 -37.52 18.49 -42.46
C ARG A 367 -37.71 18.07 -43.91
N GLU A 368 -37.96 16.80 -44.17
CA GLU A 368 -38.25 16.29 -45.51
C GLU A 368 -39.57 16.83 -46.08
N ALA A 369 -40.60 16.97 -45.25
CA ALA A 369 -41.86 17.58 -45.68
C ALA A 369 -41.69 19.05 -46.09
N ILE A 370 -40.92 19.82 -45.31
CA ILE A 370 -40.56 21.21 -45.64
C ILE A 370 -39.77 21.25 -46.96
N ARG A 371 -38.76 20.40 -47.12
CA ARG A 371 -37.95 20.33 -48.34
C ARG A 371 -38.80 20.10 -49.59
N LYS A 372 -39.75 19.16 -49.54
CA LYS A 372 -40.67 18.90 -50.65
C LYS A 372 -41.51 20.14 -50.99
N GLN A 373 -42.03 20.84 -49.99
CA GLN A 373 -42.79 22.08 -50.21
C GLN A 373 -41.90 23.17 -50.81
N THR A 374 -40.67 23.31 -50.33
CA THR A 374 -39.67 24.26 -50.85
C THR A 374 -39.43 24.03 -52.34
N ILE A 375 -39.15 22.79 -52.74
CA ILE A 375 -38.92 22.42 -54.15
C ILE A 375 -40.14 22.78 -55.02
N LEU A 376 -41.36 22.55 -54.53
CA LEU A 376 -42.59 22.88 -55.25
C LEU A 376 -42.85 24.39 -55.38
N MET A 377 -42.30 25.20 -54.47
CA MET A 377 -42.48 26.66 -54.49
C MET A 377 -41.50 27.37 -55.43
N ILE A 378 -40.28 26.84 -55.63
CA ILE A 378 -39.24 27.43 -56.49
C ILE A 378 -39.77 27.83 -57.87
N PRO A 379 -40.37 26.93 -58.69
CA PRO A 379 -40.81 27.30 -60.04
C PRO A 379 -41.94 28.34 -60.03
N LYS A 380 -42.76 28.37 -58.98
CA LYS A 380 -43.84 29.36 -58.84
C LYS A 380 -43.29 30.75 -58.52
N LEU A 381 -42.28 30.83 -57.64
CA LEU A 381 -41.60 32.08 -57.34
C LEU A 381 -40.80 32.59 -58.55
N ASP A 382 -40.06 31.71 -59.24
CA ASP A 382 -39.33 32.04 -60.48
C ASP A 382 -40.29 32.59 -61.55
N HIS A 383 -41.46 31.95 -61.74
CA HIS A 383 -42.47 32.43 -62.68
C HIS A 383 -42.87 33.89 -62.41
N TYR A 384 -43.22 34.25 -61.18
CA TYR A 384 -43.61 35.62 -60.87
C TYR A 384 -42.45 36.62 -60.94
N VAL A 385 -41.24 36.21 -60.53
CA VAL A 385 -40.03 37.03 -60.71
C VAL A 385 -39.78 37.33 -62.20
N ARG A 386 -39.93 36.34 -63.08
CA ARG A 386 -39.81 36.53 -64.54
C ARG A 386 -40.94 37.37 -65.10
N LEU A 387 -42.18 37.13 -64.67
CA LEU A 387 -43.34 37.90 -65.10
C LEU A 387 -43.16 39.39 -64.75
N TYR A 388 -42.69 39.70 -63.55
CA TYR A 388 -42.34 41.06 -63.14
C TYR A 388 -41.22 41.67 -64.00
N ARG A 389 -40.17 40.90 -64.33
CA ARG A 389 -39.10 41.39 -65.23
C ARG A 389 -39.62 41.74 -66.62
N MET A 390 -40.60 40.99 -67.14
CA MET A 390 -41.19 41.24 -68.46
C MET A 390 -42.26 42.33 -68.46
N GLN A 391 -43.04 42.44 -67.39
CA GLN A 391 -44.27 43.25 -67.35
C GLN A 391 -44.29 44.23 -66.17
N ARG A 392 -43.12 44.73 -65.74
CA ARG A 392 -42.94 45.55 -64.52
C ARG A 392 -44.05 46.55 -64.20
N ASN A 393 -44.48 47.34 -65.19
CA ASN A 393 -45.50 48.39 -65.04
C ASN A 393 -46.91 47.97 -65.52
N ARG A 394 -47.07 46.72 -65.95
CA ARG A 394 -48.28 46.17 -66.59
C ARG A 394 -48.79 44.87 -65.96
N MET A 395 -48.16 44.41 -64.89
CA MET A 395 -48.56 43.20 -64.17
C MET A 395 -49.96 43.40 -63.55
N SER A 396 -50.83 42.41 -63.68
CA SER A 396 -52.20 42.54 -63.21
C SER A 396 -52.28 42.59 -61.68
N LYS A 397 -53.33 43.23 -61.13
CA LYS A 397 -53.58 43.23 -59.68
C LYS A 397 -53.75 41.81 -59.13
N ALA A 398 -54.33 40.91 -59.93
CA ALA A 398 -54.50 39.51 -59.57
C ALA A 398 -53.14 38.79 -59.44
N ASP A 399 -52.23 39.00 -60.39
CA ASP A 399 -50.89 38.40 -60.35
C ASP A 399 -50.06 38.93 -59.18
N ILE A 400 -50.13 40.22 -58.89
CA ILE A 400 -49.45 40.84 -57.73
C ILE A 400 -50.00 40.26 -56.42
N SER A 401 -51.31 40.06 -56.31
CA SER A 401 -51.95 39.47 -55.13
C SER A 401 -51.58 38.00 -54.95
N ALA A 402 -51.56 37.22 -56.03
CA ALA A 402 -51.14 35.83 -56.02
C ALA A 402 -49.66 35.68 -55.65
N TRP A 403 -48.80 36.53 -56.22
CA TRP A 403 -47.38 36.59 -55.88
C TRP A 403 -47.17 36.93 -54.41
N THR A 404 -47.87 37.96 -53.89
CA THR A 404 -47.82 38.34 -52.47
C THR A 404 -48.20 37.19 -51.54
N THR A 405 -49.27 36.46 -51.88
CA THR A 405 -49.74 35.32 -51.08
C THR A 405 -48.72 34.17 -51.10
N LEU A 406 -48.16 33.89 -52.27
CA LEU A 406 -47.10 32.89 -52.44
C LEU A 406 -45.85 33.27 -51.65
N THR A 407 -45.39 34.53 -51.73
CA THR A 407 -44.21 35.03 -51.02
C THR A 407 -44.39 34.98 -49.51
N LYS A 408 -45.58 35.35 -48.98
CA LYS A 408 -45.89 35.21 -47.55
C LYS A 408 -45.84 33.75 -47.09
N SER A 409 -46.41 32.84 -47.89
CA SER A 409 -46.39 31.39 -47.60
C SER A 409 -44.98 30.82 -47.63
N ALA A 410 -44.17 31.21 -48.63
CA ALA A 410 -42.77 30.82 -48.74
C ALA A 410 -41.92 31.37 -47.59
N ASN A 411 -42.17 32.61 -47.14
CA ASN A 411 -41.49 33.18 -45.98
C ASN A 411 -41.82 32.43 -44.68
N LEU A 412 -43.08 32.01 -44.49
CA LEU A 412 -43.46 31.17 -43.36
C LEU A 412 -42.77 29.81 -43.42
N LEU A 413 -42.68 29.21 -44.60
CA LEU A 413 -41.95 27.94 -44.81
C LEU A 413 -40.46 28.10 -44.49
N ASN A 414 -39.84 29.20 -44.91
CA ASN A 414 -38.45 29.52 -44.61
C ASN A 414 -38.22 29.64 -43.09
N LYS A 415 -39.11 30.33 -42.36
CA LYS A 415 -39.02 30.42 -40.89
C LYS A 415 -39.05 29.04 -40.24
N LYS A 416 -39.99 28.17 -40.64
CA LYS A 416 -40.06 26.79 -40.16
C LYS A 416 -38.79 26.00 -40.46
N GLN A 417 -38.17 26.22 -41.62
CA GLN A 417 -36.91 25.59 -42.00
C GLN A 417 -35.76 26.05 -41.09
N VAL A 418 -35.66 27.35 -40.79
CA VAL A 418 -34.67 27.90 -39.86
C VAL A 418 -34.85 27.35 -38.45
N ASP A 419 -36.06 27.43 -37.89
CA ASP A 419 -36.37 26.95 -36.54
C ASP A 419 -36.04 25.45 -36.38
N LEU A 420 -36.29 24.65 -37.42
CA LEU A 420 -35.99 23.22 -37.42
C LEU A 420 -34.50 22.93 -37.58
N ASN A 421 -33.78 23.71 -38.38
CA ASN A 421 -32.33 23.61 -38.49
C ASN A 421 -31.63 23.95 -37.16
N ASP A 422 -32.09 24.99 -36.46
CA ASP A 422 -31.56 25.37 -35.14
C ASP A 422 -31.75 24.24 -34.13
N LYS A 423 -32.95 23.63 -34.11
CA LYS A 423 -33.22 22.43 -33.32
C LYS A 423 -32.31 21.27 -33.67
N LEU A 424 -31.83 21.18 -34.91
CA LEU A 424 -30.99 20.10 -35.44
C LEU A 424 -29.48 20.43 -35.45
N PHE A 425 -29.05 21.62 -35.03
CA PHE A 425 -27.64 22.05 -35.05
C PHE A 425 -26.87 21.67 -33.78
N GLY A 426 -27.55 21.47 -32.64
CA GLY A 426 -26.93 21.14 -31.35
C GLY A 426 -26.39 19.71 -31.20
N TRP A 427 -26.17 18.95 -32.27
CA TRP A 427 -25.93 17.50 -32.22
C TRP A 427 -24.66 17.14 -33.01
N THR A 428 -23.60 16.75 -32.30
CA THR A 428 -22.22 16.75 -32.81
C THR A 428 -21.80 15.51 -33.61
N ASP A 429 -22.56 14.41 -33.58
CA ASP A 429 -22.15 13.13 -34.20
C ASP A 429 -23.15 12.59 -35.24
N ARG A 430 -23.77 13.49 -36.01
CA ARG A 430 -24.76 13.15 -37.04
C ARG A 430 -24.23 13.41 -38.44
N ASN A 431 -24.50 12.47 -39.35
CA ASN A 431 -24.40 12.70 -40.78
C ASN A 431 -25.79 12.62 -41.44
N ASP A 432 -26.16 13.63 -42.23
CA ASP A 432 -27.36 13.57 -43.07
C ASP A 432 -27.17 12.50 -44.16
N SER A 433 -28.18 11.65 -44.39
CA SER A 433 -28.09 10.57 -45.39
C SER A 433 -28.16 11.10 -46.84
N ASP A 434 -28.86 12.21 -47.08
CA ASP A 434 -28.97 12.87 -48.39
C ASP A 434 -27.94 14.01 -48.53
N LYS A 435 -26.85 13.73 -49.27
CA LYS A 435 -25.82 14.73 -49.60
C LYS A 435 -26.33 15.91 -50.45
N ASN A 436 -27.48 15.74 -51.12
CA ASN A 436 -28.08 16.78 -51.95
C ASN A 436 -29.14 17.60 -51.21
N TYR A 437 -29.27 17.44 -49.88
CA TYR A 437 -30.29 18.13 -49.09
C TYR A 437 -30.31 19.65 -49.34
N TYR A 438 -29.14 20.29 -49.37
CA TYR A 438 -29.02 21.74 -49.53
C TYR A 438 -29.09 22.23 -50.98
N LYS A 439 -29.16 21.32 -51.97
CA LYS A 439 -29.06 21.66 -53.40
C LYS A 439 -30.07 22.72 -53.86
N TYR A 440 -31.28 22.69 -53.31
CA TYR A 440 -32.38 23.60 -53.69
C TYR A 440 -32.58 24.75 -52.71
N SER A 441 -31.76 24.82 -51.64
CA SER A 441 -31.91 25.84 -50.61
C SER A 441 -31.57 27.21 -51.16
N ASP A 442 -30.48 27.33 -51.92
CA ASP A 442 -30.01 28.61 -52.45
C ASP A 442 -31.00 29.19 -53.47
N ASP A 443 -31.50 28.38 -54.39
CA ASP A 443 -32.51 28.81 -55.37
C ASP A 443 -33.77 29.32 -54.67
N PHE A 444 -34.27 28.59 -53.67
CA PHE A 444 -35.43 29.01 -52.89
C PHE A 444 -35.20 30.35 -52.18
N ILE A 445 -34.07 30.50 -51.47
CA ILE A 445 -33.73 31.73 -50.76
C ILE A 445 -33.54 32.90 -51.74
N ASN A 446 -32.92 32.68 -52.89
CA ASN A 446 -32.71 33.69 -53.92
C ASN A 446 -34.04 34.20 -54.49
N TYR A 447 -34.93 33.29 -54.90
CA TYR A 447 -36.24 33.68 -55.44
C TYR A 447 -37.16 34.27 -54.39
N LEU A 448 -37.11 33.78 -53.15
CA LEU A 448 -37.84 34.36 -52.03
C LEU A 448 -37.36 35.79 -51.75
N SER A 449 -36.04 36.00 -51.67
CA SER A 449 -35.43 37.31 -51.41
C SER A 449 -35.73 38.31 -52.53
N ALA A 450 -35.65 37.87 -53.79
CA ALA A 450 -36.03 38.69 -54.94
C ALA A 450 -37.52 39.09 -54.88
N SER A 451 -38.40 38.14 -54.55
CA SER A 451 -39.83 38.41 -54.41
C SER A 451 -40.14 39.38 -53.28
N LYS A 452 -39.50 39.20 -52.12
CA LYS A 452 -39.59 40.09 -50.97
C LYS A 452 -39.16 41.51 -51.30
N GLY A 453 -38.00 41.66 -51.94
CA GLY A 453 -37.47 42.97 -52.34
C GLY A 453 -38.35 43.70 -53.35
N VAL A 454 -38.96 42.98 -54.30
CA VAL A 454 -39.88 43.60 -55.27
C VAL A 454 -41.21 43.99 -54.63
N LEU A 455 -41.75 43.14 -53.77
CA LEU A 455 -43.07 43.34 -53.15
C LEU A 455 -43.05 44.23 -51.90
N GLY A 456 -41.87 44.52 -51.33
CA GLY A 456 -41.72 45.30 -50.10
C GLY A 456 -42.19 44.55 -48.85
N ILE A 457 -41.96 43.24 -48.78
CA ILE A 457 -42.32 42.32 -47.68
C ILE A 457 -41.04 41.78 -47.05
#